data_AF-A0A7D7QXY8-F1
#
_entry.id   AF-A0A7D7QXY8-F1
#
_cell.length_a   1.000
_cell.length_b   1.000
_cell.length_c   1.000
_cell.angle_alpha   90.00
_cell.angle_beta   90.00
_cell.angle_gamma   90.00
#
_symmetry.space_group_name_H-M   'P 1'
#
loop_
_entity.id
_entity.type
_entity.pdbx_description
1 polymer ?
#
loop_
_entity_poly.entity_id
_entity_poly.type
_entity_poly.pdbx_seq_one_letter_code
_entity_poly.pdbx_strand_id
1 'polypeptide(L)'
;MDHLINLKESIHNKLTETVSDIEQSVGLIKRYEVINEKFIEFKFHSEYLPSLIETLKYRLFLGFLLSDICSSLNVYNNAKTLYEEKFAIRNLIVIVNEGFKKIYNFTKANEKGDVILKHRNNSFWIKNIKPIVYNDIIILKENYDEITKQLNDFLDFNFEDIKTTRDLSIHYDKNPIVIHKMMLNLDLEREKEMVLKFMDIINLMYYFTEKLCAEFLEEIDKSEIELQKKNKELTDEIQSLINQK
;
A
#
# COMPACT_ATOMS: atom_id res chain seq x y z
N MET A 1 -10.77 19.07 24.78
CA MET A 1 -9.40 19.59 24.58
C MET A 1 -8.41 18.43 24.50
N ASP A 2 -8.51 17.47 25.43
CA ASP A 2 -7.66 16.26 25.48
C ASP A 2 -7.75 15.36 24.24
N HIS A 3 -8.94 15.15 23.67
CA HIS A 3 -9.09 14.31 22.46
C HIS A 3 -8.38 14.87 21.21
N LEU A 4 -8.28 16.20 21.09
CA LEU A 4 -7.60 16.85 19.96
C LEU A 4 -6.08 16.79 20.11
N ILE A 5 -5.57 16.88 21.33
CA ILE A 5 -4.14 16.73 21.64
C ILE A 5 -3.71 15.29 21.36
N ASN A 6 -4.50 14.31 21.80
CA ASN A 6 -4.23 12.89 21.56
C ASN A 6 -4.21 12.54 20.07
N LEU A 7 -5.10 13.12 19.25
CA LEU A 7 -5.11 12.87 17.80
C LEU A 7 -3.86 13.45 17.12
N LYS A 8 -3.43 14.66 17.50
CA LYS A 8 -2.21 15.28 16.94
C LYS A 8 -0.96 14.48 17.26
N GLU A 9 -0.82 14.08 18.52
CA GLU A 9 0.32 13.29 18.97
C GLU A 9 0.33 11.91 18.30
N SER A 10 -0.83 11.27 18.16
CA SER A 10 -0.98 10.01 17.44
C SER A 10 -0.53 10.12 15.98
N ILE A 11 -0.95 11.17 15.25
CA ILE A 11 -0.56 11.39 13.84
C ILE A 11 0.94 11.65 13.71
N HIS A 12 1.52 12.42 14.63
CA HIS A 12 2.96 12.70 14.61
C HIS A 12 3.80 11.45 14.89
N ASN A 13 3.42 10.64 15.87
CA ASN A 13 4.08 9.38 16.18
C ASN A 13 3.97 8.42 15.00
N LYS A 14 2.77 8.30 14.40
CA LYS A 14 2.54 7.48 13.21
C LYS A 14 3.43 7.89 12.03
N LEU A 15 3.60 9.19 11.79
CA LEU A 15 4.50 9.69 10.76
C LEU A 15 5.95 9.26 11.03
N THR A 16 6.42 9.45 12.26
CA THR A 16 7.79 9.09 12.66
C THR A 16 8.05 7.59 12.48
N GLU A 17 7.13 6.74 12.94
CA GLU A 17 7.20 5.28 12.76
C GLU A 17 7.21 4.89 11.29
N THR A 18 6.32 5.49 10.48
CA THR A 18 6.20 5.18 9.05
C THR A 18 7.47 5.57 8.29
N VAL A 19 8.08 6.72 8.60
CA VAL A 19 9.33 7.16 7.97
C VAL A 19 10.48 6.18 8.29
N SER A 20 10.57 5.71 9.54
CA SER A 20 11.56 4.69 9.91
C SER A 20 11.34 3.37 9.14
N ASP A 21 10.09 2.94 8.98
CA ASP A 21 9.76 1.71 8.26
C ASP A 21 10.01 1.83 6.74
N ILE A 22 9.85 3.01 6.15
CA ILE A 22 10.24 3.30 4.76
C ILE A 22 11.73 3.03 4.56
N GLU A 23 12.59 3.56 5.43
CA GLU A 23 14.04 3.37 5.33
C GLU A 23 14.42 1.89 5.47
N GLN A 24 13.81 1.20 6.43
CA GLN A 24 13.99 -0.24 6.61
C GLN A 24 13.55 -1.01 5.36
N SER A 25 12.37 -0.71 4.81
CA SER A 25 11.82 -1.35 3.62
C SER A 25 12.75 -1.20 2.42
N VAL A 26 13.34 -0.02 2.20
CA VAL A 26 14.34 0.20 1.13
C VAL A 26 15.58 -0.68 1.34
N GLY A 27 16.06 -0.80 2.58
CA GLY A 27 17.18 -1.67 2.92
C GLY A 27 16.88 -3.15 2.63
N LEU A 28 15.70 -3.63 3.01
CA LEU A 28 15.26 -5.00 2.76
C LEU A 28 15.10 -5.30 1.27
N ILE A 29 14.47 -4.40 0.50
CA ILE A 29 14.29 -4.56 -0.95
C ILE A 29 15.65 -4.76 -1.62
N LYS A 30 16.61 -3.86 -1.37
CA LYS A 30 17.97 -3.96 -1.94
C LYS A 30 18.65 -5.28 -1.57
N ARG A 31 18.52 -5.70 -0.31
CA ARG A 31 19.10 -6.95 0.16
C ARG A 31 18.51 -8.16 -0.58
N TYR A 32 17.19 -8.25 -0.67
CA TYR A 32 16.53 -9.38 -1.31
C TYR A 32 16.68 -9.38 -2.84
N GLU A 33 16.79 -8.21 -3.48
CA GLU A 33 17.14 -8.12 -4.90
C GLU A 33 18.53 -8.73 -5.18
N VAL A 34 19.54 -8.41 -4.36
CA VAL A 34 20.89 -9.01 -4.48
C VAL A 34 20.87 -10.52 -4.24
N ILE A 35 20.08 -11.00 -3.27
CA ILE A 35 19.93 -12.44 -3.02
C ILE A 35 19.29 -13.11 -4.24
N ASN A 36 18.25 -12.50 -4.82
CA ASN A 36 17.53 -13.03 -5.97
C ASN A 36 18.42 -13.11 -7.21
N GLU A 37 19.24 -12.09 -7.45
CA GLU A 37 20.24 -12.10 -8.53
C GLU A 37 21.23 -13.27 -8.40
N LYS A 38 21.73 -13.51 -7.19
CA LYS A 38 22.62 -14.66 -6.93
C LYS A 38 21.91 -15.99 -7.15
N PHE A 39 20.66 -16.12 -6.73
CA PHE A 39 19.88 -17.35 -6.94
C PHE A 39 19.76 -17.65 -8.43
N ILE A 40 19.42 -16.63 -9.24
CA ILE A 40 19.36 -16.74 -10.70
C ILE A 40 20.73 -17.14 -11.28
N GLU A 41 21.82 -16.53 -10.83
CA GLU A 41 23.20 -16.85 -11.25
C GLU A 41 23.54 -18.33 -11.00
N PHE A 42 23.18 -18.85 -9.83
CA PHE A 42 23.35 -20.26 -9.46
C PHE A 42 22.28 -21.20 -10.06
N LYS A 43 21.41 -20.70 -10.94
CA LYS A 43 20.28 -21.43 -11.54
C LYS A 43 19.31 -22.01 -10.51
N PHE A 44 19.26 -21.39 -9.33
CA PHE A 44 18.29 -21.68 -8.30
C PHE A 44 17.06 -20.79 -8.51
N HIS A 45 15.86 -21.37 -8.52
CA HIS A 45 14.61 -20.61 -8.61
C HIS A 45 13.91 -20.65 -7.26
N SER A 46 13.79 -19.49 -6.61
CA SER A 46 12.88 -19.31 -5.48
C SER A 46 11.61 -18.66 -6.01
N GLU A 47 10.48 -19.33 -5.85
CA GLU A 47 9.16 -18.80 -6.26
C GLU A 47 8.70 -17.67 -5.33
N TYR A 48 9.14 -17.70 -4.07
CA TYR A 48 8.71 -16.76 -3.01
C TYR A 48 9.49 -15.45 -2.98
N LEU A 49 10.77 -15.47 -3.38
CA LEU A 49 11.65 -14.31 -3.26
C LEU A 49 11.22 -13.12 -4.15
N PRO A 50 10.83 -13.32 -5.44
CA PRO A 50 10.24 -12.25 -6.24
C PRO A 50 8.96 -11.67 -5.62
N SER A 51 8.08 -12.53 -5.10
CA SER A 51 6.81 -12.12 -4.46
C SER A 51 7.04 -11.34 -3.17
N LEU A 52 8.06 -11.70 -2.37
CA LEU A 52 8.49 -10.93 -1.21
C LEU A 52 8.98 -9.53 -1.61
N ILE A 53 9.81 -9.42 -2.64
CA ILE A 53 10.32 -8.13 -3.13
C ILE A 53 9.18 -7.23 -3.60
N GLU A 54 8.22 -7.77 -4.35
CA GLU A 54 7.05 -7.01 -4.81
C GLU A 54 6.15 -6.58 -3.64
N THR A 55 5.99 -7.42 -2.62
CA THR A 55 5.26 -7.08 -1.39
C THR A 55 5.95 -5.95 -0.63
N LEU A 56 7.27 -5.98 -0.49
CA LEU A 56 8.04 -4.90 0.14
C LEU A 56 7.97 -3.59 -0.66
N LYS A 57 8.02 -3.65 -2.00
CA LYS A 57 7.81 -2.46 -2.85
C LYS A 57 6.42 -1.87 -2.67
N TYR A 58 5.42 -2.72 -2.47
CA TYR A 58 4.06 -2.26 -2.17
C TYR A 58 3.96 -1.60 -0.80
N ARG A 59 4.53 -2.23 0.23
CA ARG A 59 4.62 -1.65 1.58
C ARG A 59 5.29 -0.30 1.56
N LEU A 60 6.41 -0.17 0.86
CA LEU A 60 7.13 1.09 0.67
C LEU A 60 6.22 2.17 0.07
N PHE A 61 5.46 1.83 -0.97
CA PHE A 61 4.49 2.75 -1.57
C PHE A 61 3.39 3.17 -0.57
N LEU A 62 2.83 2.23 0.20
CA LEU A 62 1.85 2.54 1.25
C LEU A 62 2.46 3.44 2.33
N GLY A 63 3.73 3.25 2.66
CA GLY A 63 4.46 4.05 3.64
C GLY A 63 4.58 5.50 3.21
N PHE A 64 4.95 5.76 1.95
CA PHE A 64 4.95 7.11 1.39
C PHE A 64 3.55 7.73 1.43
N LEU A 65 2.53 6.99 1.00
CA LEU A 65 1.16 7.48 0.99
C LEU A 65 0.67 7.85 2.40
N LEU A 66 0.94 7.00 3.39
CA LEU A 66 0.59 7.24 4.79
C LEU A 66 1.36 8.43 5.37
N SER A 67 2.64 8.59 4.98
CA SER A 67 3.46 9.74 5.38
C SER A 67 2.92 11.05 4.81
N ASP A 68 2.46 11.06 3.56
CA ASP A 68 1.84 12.23 2.91
C ASP A 68 0.53 12.62 3.61
N ILE A 69 -0.30 11.62 3.97
CA ILE A 69 -1.54 11.83 4.73
C ILE A 69 -1.22 12.41 6.11
N CYS A 70 -0.32 11.79 6.88
CA CYS A 70 0.03 12.25 8.22
C CYS A 70 0.66 13.64 8.20
N SER A 71 1.50 13.94 7.21
CA SER A 71 2.11 15.26 7.03
C SER A 71 1.06 16.32 6.74
N SER A 72 0.12 16.04 5.84
CA SER A 72 -0.94 16.99 5.51
C SER A 72 -1.93 17.18 6.67
N LEU A 73 -2.25 16.11 7.41
CA LEU A 73 -3.04 16.21 8.64
C LEU A 73 -2.32 17.00 9.74
N ASN A 74 -0.99 16.89 9.85
CA ASN A 74 -0.21 17.73 10.76
C ASN A 74 -0.28 19.21 10.39
N VAL A 75 -0.25 19.54 9.09
CA VAL A 75 -0.47 20.92 8.63
C VAL A 75 -1.89 21.40 8.98
N TYR A 76 -2.91 20.59 8.68
CA TYR A 76 -4.31 20.90 9.01
C TYR A 76 -4.48 21.16 10.52
N ASN A 77 -3.98 20.25 11.35
CA ASN A 77 -4.11 20.32 12.80
C ASN A 77 -3.39 21.52 13.42
N ASN A 78 -2.33 22.03 12.79
CA ASN A 78 -1.53 23.16 13.28
C ASN A 78 -1.79 24.45 12.49
N ALA A 79 -2.82 24.46 11.64
CA ALA A 79 -3.25 25.64 10.92
C ALA A 79 -3.63 26.78 11.89
N LYS A 80 -3.24 27.99 11.52
CA LYS A 80 -3.56 29.24 12.23
C LYS A 80 -4.67 30.01 11.52
N THR A 81 -4.98 29.63 10.29
CA THR A 81 -5.99 30.27 9.45
C THR A 81 -6.87 29.23 8.74
N LEU A 82 -8.10 29.60 8.45
CA LEU A 82 -9.03 28.79 7.65
C LEU A 82 -8.46 28.46 6.26
N TYR A 83 -7.61 29.33 5.71
CA TYR A 83 -6.97 29.06 4.43
C TYR A 83 -5.95 27.93 4.53
N GLU A 84 -5.16 27.87 5.60
CA GLU A 84 -4.21 26.77 5.84
C GLU A 84 -4.95 25.43 6.05
N GLU A 85 -6.08 25.43 6.76
CA GLU A 85 -6.94 24.25 6.89
C GLU A 85 -7.44 23.77 5.52
N LYS A 86 -7.99 24.68 4.71
CA LYS A 86 -8.49 24.37 3.36
C LYS A 86 -7.37 23.94 2.43
N PHE A 87 -6.18 24.52 2.55
CA PHE A 87 -4.99 24.13 1.79
C PHE A 87 -4.59 22.68 2.12
N ALA A 88 -4.53 22.34 3.41
CA ALA A 88 -4.18 20.99 3.85
C ALA A 88 -5.23 19.96 3.39
N ILE A 89 -6.52 20.25 3.52
CA ILE A 89 -7.60 19.36 3.05
C ILE A 89 -7.55 19.16 1.54
N ARG A 90 -7.28 20.21 0.75
CA ARG A 90 -7.11 20.07 -0.71
C ARG A 90 -5.98 19.11 -1.07
N ASN A 91 -4.85 19.21 -0.39
CA ASN A 91 -3.74 18.28 -0.61
C ASN A 91 -4.16 16.85 -0.23
N LEU A 92 -4.87 16.67 0.88
CA LEU A 92 -5.40 15.36 1.28
C LEU A 92 -6.35 14.77 0.24
N ILE A 93 -7.24 15.56 -0.35
CA ILE A 93 -8.14 15.10 -1.43
C ILE A 93 -7.33 14.61 -2.63
N VAL A 94 -6.27 15.33 -3.01
CA VAL A 94 -5.37 14.93 -4.09
C VAL A 94 -4.66 13.61 -3.75
N ILE A 95 -4.13 13.49 -2.53
CA ILE A 95 -3.44 12.30 -2.04
C ILE A 95 -4.39 11.08 -2.04
N VAL A 96 -5.60 11.22 -1.50
CA VAL A 96 -6.63 10.17 -1.48
C VAL A 96 -6.97 9.75 -2.91
N ASN A 97 -7.22 10.71 -3.80
CA ASN A 97 -7.63 10.42 -5.17
C ASN A 97 -6.56 9.66 -5.95
N GLU A 98 -5.31 10.13 -5.94
CA GLU A 98 -4.20 9.51 -6.67
C GLU A 98 -3.72 8.21 -6.01
N GLY A 99 -3.69 8.17 -4.68
CA GLY A 99 -3.38 6.97 -3.90
C GLY A 99 -4.38 5.85 -4.20
N PHE A 100 -5.68 6.12 -4.08
CA PHE A 100 -6.72 5.13 -4.34
C PHE A 100 -6.69 4.64 -5.81
N LYS A 101 -6.48 5.54 -6.79
CA LYS A 101 -6.32 5.16 -8.20
C LYS A 101 -5.22 4.13 -8.41
N LYS A 102 -4.08 4.32 -7.74
CA LYS A 102 -2.91 3.45 -7.87
C LYS A 102 -3.11 2.12 -7.13
N ILE A 103 -3.76 2.14 -5.97
CA ILE A 103 -4.02 0.96 -5.14
C ILE A 103 -5.07 0.05 -5.77
N TYR A 104 -6.26 0.58 -6.04
CA TYR A 104 -7.45 -0.22 -6.38
C TYR A 104 -8.20 0.26 -7.63
N ASN A 105 -8.04 1.52 -7.98
CA ASN A 105 -8.68 2.18 -9.13
C ASN A 105 -10.20 2.32 -9.05
N PHE A 106 -10.70 3.35 -9.73
CA PHE A 106 -12.12 3.64 -9.83
C PHE A 106 -12.77 2.81 -10.93
N THR A 107 -14.04 2.49 -10.72
CA THR A 107 -14.90 1.87 -11.72
C THR A 107 -15.75 2.92 -12.42
N LYS A 108 -16.03 2.69 -13.70
CA LYS A 108 -16.93 3.53 -14.49
C LYS A 108 -18.04 2.66 -15.04
N ALA A 109 -19.28 3.14 -15.02
CA ALA A 109 -20.34 2.52 -15.81
C ALA A 109 -20.19 2.95 -17.28
N ASN A 110 -20.43 2.04 -18.22
CA ASN A 110 -20.62 2.40 -19.63
C ASN A 110 -22.03 2.98 -19.85
N GLU A 111 -22.33 3.43 -21.07
CA GLU A 111 -23.66 3.96 -21.45
C GLU A 111 -24.81 2.96 -21.28
N LYS A 112 -24.51 1.67 -21.12
CA LYS A 112 -25.47 0.58 -20.90
C LYS A 112 -25.65 0.21 -19.42
N GLY A 113 -24.90 0.86 -18.53
CA GLY A 113 -24.91 0.58 -17.09
C GLY A 113 -23.94 -0.52 -16.64
N ASP A 114 -23.16 -1.12 -17.54
CA ASP A 114 -22.19 -2.15 -17.17
C ASP A 114 -20.95 -1.53 -16.52
N VAL A 115 -20.47 -2.14 -15.43
CA VAL A 115 -19.29 -1.68 -14.71
C VAL A 115 -18.01 -2.08 -15.47
N ILE A 116 -17.23 -1.08 -15.89
CA ILE A 116 -15.92 -1.25 -16.53
C ILE A 116 -14.84 -1.47 -15.47
N LEU A 117 -14.31 -2.69 -15.40
CA LEU A 117 -13.29 -3.11 -14.43
C LEU A 117 -11.85 -3.06 -14.95
N LYS A 118 -11.62 -2.69 -16.22
CA LYS A 118 -10.29 -2.79 -16.87
C LYS A 118 -9.16 -2.11 -16.06
N HIS A 119 -9.40 -0.92 -15.56
CA HIS A 119 -8.41 -0.18 -14.79
C HIS A 119 -8.21 -0.73 -13.37
N ARG A 120 -9.28 -1.25 -12.74
CA ARG A 120 -9.21 -1.95 -11.46
C ARG A 120 -8.42 -3.25 -11.56
N ASN A 121 -8.64 -4.04 -12.59
CA ASN A 121 -7.93 -5.29 -12.79
C ASN A 121 -6.41 -5.09 -13.02
N ASN A 122 -6.01 -3.88 -13.42
CA ASN A 122 -4.62 -3.47 -13.57
C ASN A 122 -4.05 -2.73 -12.35
N SER A 123 -4.85 -2.54 -11.29
CA SER A 123 -4.39 -1.92 -10.04
C SER A 123 -3.40 -2.83 -9.32
N PHE A 124 -2.55 -2.25 -8.47
CA PHE A 124 -1.54 -3.03 -7.74
C PHE A 124 -2.21 -4.11 -6.86
N TRP A 125 -3.30 -3.77 -6.17
CA TRP A 125 -4.02 -4.69 -5.27
C TRP A 125 -4.57 -5.93 -5.99
N ILE A 126 -5.09 -5.76 -7.22
CA ILE A 126 -5.64 -6.89 -7.99
C ILE A 126 -4.57 -7.62 -8.79
N LYS A 127 -3.64 -6.89 -9.40
CA LYS A 127 -2.66 -7.47 -10.33
C LYS A 127 -1.47 -8.12 -9.62
N ASN A 128 -0.99 -7.53 -8.52
CA ASN A 128 0.22 -7.97 -7.83
C ASN A 128 -0.12 -8.73 -6.55
N ILE A 129 -1.00 -8.20 -5.70
CA ILE A 129 -1.28 -8.80 -4.39
C ILE A 129 -2.25 -9.99 -4.47
N LYS A 130 -3.32 -9.90 -5.28
CA LYS A 130 -4.29 -11.01 -5.39
C LYS A 130 -3.65 -12.34 -5.77
N PRO A 131 -2.81 -12.43 -6.82
CA PRO A 131 -2.22 -13.71 -7.21
C PRO A 131 -1.34 -14.31 -6.12
N ILE A 132 -0.54 -13.46 -5.45
CA ILE A 132 0.28 -13.85 -4.29
C ILE A 132 -0.59 -14.54 -3.21
N VAL A 133 -1.69 -13.92 -2.83
CA VAL A 133 -2.55 -14.46 -1.76
C VAL A 133 -3.25 -15.74 -2.19
N TYR A 134 -3.73 -15.80 -3.43
CA TYR A 134 -4.56 -16.92 -3.89
C TYR A 134 -3.75 -18.13 -4.36
N ASN A 135 -2.49 -17.93 -4.75
CA ASN A 135 -1.62 -19.00 -5.26
C ASN A 135 -0.56 -19.41 -4.23
N ASP A 136 0.02 -18.45 -3.51
CA ASP A 136 1.20 -18.68 -2.68
C ASP A 136 0.82 -18.74 -1.19
N ILE A 137 0.07 -17.74 -0.69
CA ILE A 137 -0.21 -17.55 0.75
C ILE A 137 -1.72 -17.59 1.05
N ILE A 138 -2.35 -18.76 0.85
CA ILE A 138 -3.81 -18.95 0.95
C ILE A 138 -4.36 -18.64 2.35
N ILE A 139 -3.55 -18.84 3.40
CA ILE A 139 -3.96 -18.58 4.80
C ILE A 139 -4.39 -17.13 5.04
N LEU A 140 -3.91 -16.18 4.22
CA LEU A 140 -4.23 -14.76 4.33
C LEU A 140 -5.40 -14.32 3.43
N LYS A 141 -6.10 -15.26 2.78
CA LYS A 141 -7.20 -14.95 1.86
C LYS A 141 -8.33 -14.18 2.52
N GLU A 142 -8.75 -14.57 3.73
CA GLU A 142 -9.84 -13.88 4.43
C GLU A 142 -9.48 -12.42 4.75
N ASN A 143 -8.23 -12.16 5.15
CA ASN A 143 -7.73 -10.80 5.35
C ASN A 143 -7.76 -9.98 4.05
N TYR A 144 -7.33 -10.58 2.95
CA TYR A 144 -7.38 -9.93 1.63
C TYR A 144 -8.81 -9.60 1.20
N ASP A 145 -9.74 -10.54 1.36
CA ASP A 145 -11.13 -10.37 0.95
C ASP A 145 -11.82 -9.29 1.80
N GLU A 146 -11.54 -9.22 3.10
CA GLU A 146 -12.07 -8.16 3.99
C GLU A 146 -11.55 -6.77 3.62
N ILE A 147 -10.24 -6.63 3.39
CA ILE A 147 -9.67 -5.34 2.91
C ILE A 147 -10.27 -4.96 1.55
N THR A 148 -10.45 -5.94 0.66
CA THR A 148 -11.08 -5.72 -0.65
C THR A 148 -12.51 -5.22 -0.51
N LYS A 149 -13.26 -5.75 0.46
CA LYS A 149 -14.60 -5.26 0.77
C LYS A 149 -14.56 -3.80 1.22
N GLN A 150 -13.68 -3.44 2.14
CA GLN A 150 -13.55 -2.04 2.59
C GLN A 150 -13.12 -1.08 1.47
N LEU A 151 -12.27 -1.54 0.54
CA LEU A 151 -11.92 -0.78 -0.67
C LEU A 151 -13.13 -0.58 -1.60
N ASN A 152 -14.05 -1.55 -1.65
CA ASN A 152 -15.30 -1.40 -2.40
C ASN A 152 -16.26 -0.45 -1.69
N ASP A 153 -16.45 -0.59 -0.38
CA ASP A 153 -17.32 0.29 0.42
C ASP A 153 -16.81 1.74 0.37
N PHE A 154 -15.49 1.94 0.29
CA PHE A 154 -14.91 3.26 0.09
C PHE A 154 -15.32 3.91 -1.25
N LEU A 155 -15.73 3.13 -2.26
CA LEU A 155 -16.25 3.67 -3.54
C LEU A 155 -17.59 4.39 -3.41
N ASP A 156 -18.32 4.15 -2.33
CA ASP A 156 -19.62 4.77 -2.11
C ASP A 156 -19.51 6.29 -1.86
N PHE A 157 -18.29 6.79 -1.62
CA PHE A 157 -18.02 8.22 -1.68
C PHE A 157 -18.22 8.76 -3.10
N ASN A 158 -18.76 9.98 -3.23
CA ASN A 158 -18.97 10.61 -4.54
C ASN A 158 -17.63 10.96 -5.22
N PHE A 159 -17.04 10.00 -5.95
CA PHE A 159 -15.73 10.17 -6.58
C PHE A 159 -15.69 11.16 -7.73
N GLU A 160 -16.83 11.49 -8.33
CA GLU A 160 -16.87 12.56 -9.33
C GLU A 160 -16.68 13.93 -8.66
N ASP A 161 -17.24 14.13 -7.46
CA ASP A 161 -16.96 15.32 -6.64
C ASP A 161 -15.49 15.37 -6.21
N ILE A 162 -14.94 14.24 -5.75
CA ILE A 162 -13.54 14.14 -5.33
C ILE A 162 -12.60 14.44 -6.51
N LYS A 163 -12.89 13.88 -7.69
CA LYS A 163 -12.12 14.13 -8.92
C LYS A 163 -12.19 15.59 -9.34
N THR A 164 -13.37 16.20 -9.32
CA THR A 164 -13.55 17.63 -9.62
C THR A 164 -12.75 18.50 -8.65
N THR A 165 -12.86 18.22 -7.36
CA THR A 165 -12.15 18.96 -6.30
C THR A 165 -10.64 18.77 -6.42
N ARG A 166 -10.18 17.56 -6.78
CA ARG A 166 -8.78 17.26 -7.10
C ARG A 166 -8.29 18.11 -8.27
N ASP A 167 -9.00 18.10 -9.41
CA ASP A 167 -8.61 18.84 -10.63
C ASP A 167 -8.50 20.34 -10.35
N LEU A 168 -9.44 20.90 -9.59
CA LEU A 168 -9.38 22.30 -9.14
C LEU A 168 -8.24 22.55 -8.15
N SER A 169 -7.94 21.58 -7.28
CA SER A 169 -6.87 21.70 -6.28
C SER A 169 -5.48 21.75 -6.88
N ILE A 170 -5.26 21.13 -8.04
CA ILE A 170 -3.99 21.16 -8.79
C ILE A 170 -4.00 22.18 -9.94
N HIS A 171 -4.98 23.09 -9.96
CA HIS A 171 -5.07 24.20 -10.93
C HIS A 171 -5.17 23.75 -12.39
N TYR A 172 -5.84 22.62 -12.67
CA TYR A 172 -6.11 22.21 -14.06
C TYR A 172 -7.16 23.08 -14.76
N ASP A 173 -8.06 23.70 -13.99
CA ASP A 173 -9.00 24.69 -14.53
C ASP A 173 -8.32 26.04 -14.71
N LYS A 174 -8.50 26.65 -15.90
CA LYS A 174 -7.93 27.96 -16.24
C LYS A 174 -8.68 29.13 -15.59
N ASN A 175 -9.87 28.90 -15.04
CA ASN A 175 -10.72 29.92 -14.45
C ASN A 175 -10.50 29.99 -12.91
N PRO A 176 -9.78 31.01 -12.41
CA PRO A 176 -9.50 31.14 -10.98
C PRO A 176 -10.75 31.37 -10.12
N ILE A 177 -11.86 31.84 -10.70
CA ILE A 177 -13.13 32.02 -9.98
C ILE A 177 -13.70 30.67 -9.52
N VAL A 178 -13.51 29.61 -10.31
CA VAL A 178 -14.00 28.27 -9.96
C VAL A 178 -13.22 27.71 -8.77
N ILE A 179 -11.90 27.95 -8.74
CA ILE A 179 -11.04 27.59 -7.60
C ILE A 179 -11.49 28.33 -6.34
N HIS A 180 -11.74 29.64 -6.43
CA HIS A 180 -12.25 30.42 -5.30
C HIS A 180 -13.61 29.91 -4.79
N LYS A 181 -14.54 29.58 -5.68
CA LYS A 181 -15.84 29.00 -5.31
C LYS A 181 -15.71 27.65 -4.61
N MET A 182 -14.86 26.76 -5.13
CA MET A 182 -14.56 25.48 -4.48
C MET A 182 -13.98 25.71 -3.09
N MET A 183 -13.01 26.63 -2.94
CA MET A 183 -12.45 26.97 -1.63
C MET A 183 -13.51 27.47 -0.64
N LEU A 184 -14.47 28.28 -1.08
CA LEU A 184 -15.55 28.75 -0.20
C LEU A 184 -16.47 27.62 0.26
N ASN A 185 -16.79 26.69 -0.64
CA ASN A 185 -17.77 25.63 -0.43
C ASN A 185 -17.17 24.33 0.12
N LEU A 186 -15.85 24.27 0.35
CA LEU A 186 -15.17 23.08 0.86
C LEU A 186 -15.63 22.76 2.29
N ASP A 187 -16.25 21.59 2.45
CA ASP A 187 -16.72 21.08 3.74
C ASP A 187 -15.59 20.33 4.45
N LEU A 188 -14.89 21.01 5.36
CA LEU A 188 -13.70 20.45 6.01
C LEU A 188 -13.99 19.19 6.81
N GLU A 189 -15.13 19.07 7.47
CA GLU A 189 -15.44 17.91 8.31
C GLU A 189 -15.77 16.69 7.46
N ARG A 190 -16.59 16.86 6.41
CA ARG A 190 -16.87 15.79 5.45
C ARG A 190 -15.59 15.26 4.81
N GLU A 191 -14.73 16.15 4.32
CA GLU A 191 -13.50 15.75 3.62
C GLU A 191 -12.50 15.10 4.58
N LYS A 192 -12.41 15.59 5.82
CA LYS A 192 -11.60 14.97 6.87
C LYS A 192 -12.10 13.56 7.21
N GLU A 193 -13.41 13.34 7.31
CA GLU A 193 -13.97 12.00 7.55
C GLU A 193 -13.59 11.02 6.44
N MET A 194 -13.69 11.45 5.18
CA MET A 194 -13.24 10.65 4.03
C MET A 194 -11.75 10.29 4.14
N VAL A 195 -10.90 11.26 4.49
CA VAL A 195 -9.46 11.05 4.66
C VAL A 195 -9.16 10.04 5.76
N LEU A 196 -9.84 10.15 6.91
CA LEU A 196 -9.64 9.22 8.03
C LEU A 196 -10.07 7.79 7.65
N LYS A 197 -11.22 7.64 6.99
CA LYS A 197 -11.65 6.33 6.47
C LYS A 197 -10.65 5.73 5.48
N PHE A 198 -10.08 6.54 4.60
CA PHE A 198 -9.03 6.06 3.69
C PHE A 198 -7.77 5.66 4.47
N MET A 199 -7.35 6.47 5.43
CA MET A 199 -6.19 6.20 6.28
C MET A 199 -6.34 4.88 7.06
N ASP A 200 -7.54 4.56 7.55
CA ASP A 200 -7.84 3.28 8.21
C ASP A 200 -7.63 2.09 7.27
N ILE A 201 -8.10 2.20 6.02
CA ILE A 201 -7.86 1.18 4.98
C ILE A 201 -6.35 1.04 4.73
N ILE A 202 -5.62 2.15 4.56
CA ILE A 202 -4.16 2.10 4.35
C ILE A 202 -3.44 1.42 5.53
N ASN A 203 -3.85 1.68 6.77
CA ASN A 203 -3.28 1.02 7.94
C ASN A 203 -3.51 -0.49 7.92
N LEU A 204 -4.72 -0.94 7.55
CA LEU A 204 -5.02 -2.37 7.41
C LEU A 204 -4.17 -3.01 6.31
N MET A 205 -4.02 -2.33 5.17
CA MET A 205 -3.15 -2.78 4.08
C MET A 205 -1.68 -2.84 4.51
N TYR A 206 -1.22 -1.85 5.29
CA TYR A 206 0.13 -1.81 5.82
C TYR A 206 0.42 -3.03 6.70
N TYR A 207 -0.46 -3.29 7.67
CA TYR A 207 -0.36 -4.47 8.53
C TYR A 207 -0.46 -5.78 7.75
N PHE A 208 -1.32 -5.82 6.73
CA PHE A 208 -1.43 -6.98 5.85
C PHE A 208 -0.13 -7.27 5.09
N THR A 209 0.58 -6.25 4.59
CA THR A 209 1.89 -6.45 3.94
C THR A 209 2.94 -6.99 4.90
N GLU A 210 2.89 -6.63 6.19
CA GLU A 210 3.78 -7.18 7.21
C GLU A 210 3.57 -8.69 7.37
N LYS A 211 2.29 -9.11 7.48
CA LYS A 211 1.93 -10.53 7.52
C LYS A 211 2.39 -11.28 6.29
N LEU A 212 2.16 -10.74 5.09
CA LEU A 212 2.64 -11.36 3.86
C LEU A 212 4.15 -11.55 3.86
N CYS A 213 4.90 -10.51 4.25
CA CYS A 213 6.35 -10.62 4.36
C CYS A 213 6.78 -11.71 5.34
N ALA A 214 6.12 -11.82 6.51
CA ALA A 214 6.42 -12.85 7.49
C ALA A 214 6.20 -14.27 6.93
N GLU A 215 5.06 -14.52 6.28
CA GLU A 215 4.75 -15.82 5.66
C GLU A 215 5.77 -16.18 4.57
N PHE A 216 6.17 -15.22 3.73
CA PHE A 216 7.21 -15.47 2.73
C PHE A 216 8.57 -15.81 3.34
N LEU A 217 8.95 -15.15 4.43
CA LEU A 217 10.20 -15.45 5.11
C LEU A 217 10.17 -16.86 5.71
N GLU A 218 9.05 -17.28 6.29
CA GLU A 218 8.88 -18.64 6.78
C GLU A 218 9.00 -19.69 5.66
N GLU A 219 8.40 -19.44 4.49
CA GLU A 219 8.50 -20.35 3.35
C GLU A 219 9.91 -20.42 2.75
N ILE A 220 10.63 -19.28 2.74
CA ILE A 220 12.04 -19.23 2.35
C ILE A 220 12.90 -20.04 3.32
N ASP A 221 12.70 -19.87 4.63
CA ASP A 221 13.45 -20.59 5.67
C ASP A 221 13.19 -22.10 5.60
N LYS A 222 11.92 -22.52 5.41
CA LYS A 222 11.58 -23.94 5.19
C LYS A 222 12.27 -24.50 3.95
N SER A 223 12.26 -23.76 2.85
CA SER A 223 12.93 -24.15 1.60
C SER A 223 14.44 -24.31 1.80
N GLU A 224 15.07 -23.42 2.58
CA GLU A 224 16.50 -23.52 2.91
C GLU A 224 16.80 -24.80 3.70
N ILE A 225 16.02 -25.11 4.73
CA ILE A 225 16.20 -26.31 5.56
C ILE A 225 16.08 -27.58 4.71
N GLU A 226 15.09 -27.66 3.82
CA GLU A 226 14.91 -28.80 2.92
C GLU A 226 16.10 -29.00 1.97
N LEU A 227 16.65 -27.91 1.43
CA LEU A 227 17.83 -27.96 0.57
C LEU A 227 19.07 -28.45 1.32
N GLN A 228 19.30 -27.93 2.53
CA GLN A 228 20.42 -28.36 3.36
C GLN A 228 20.33 -29.87 3.67
N LYS A 229 19.12 -30.37 3.95
CA LYS A 229 18.89 -31.80 4.18
C LYS A 229 19.19 -32.64 2.94
N LYS A 230 18.67 -32.26 1.77
CA LYS A 230 18.94 -32.96 0.49
C LYS A 230 20.42 -32.97 0.13
N ASN A 231 21.11 -31.85 0.31
CA ASN A 231 22.55 -31.76 0.05
C ASN A 231 23.36 -32.69 0.97
N LYS A 232 22.97 -32.79 2.23
CA LYS A 232 23.60 -33.72 3.18
C LYS A 232 23.38 -35.17 2.76
N GLU A 233 22.14 -35.56 2.45
CA GLU A 233 21.81 -36.91 1.98
C GLU A 233 22.62 -37.30 0.73
N LEU A 234 22.74 -36.39 -0.24
CA LEU A 234 23.53 -36.62 -1.45
C LEU A 234 25.04 -36.74 -1.15
N THR A 235 25.54 -35.92 -0.22
CA THR A 235 26.95 -35.98 0.21
C THR A 235 27.26 -37.30 0.90
N ASP A 236 26.36 -37.76 1.77
CA ASP A 236 26.48 -39.04 2.48
C ASP A 236 26.43 -40.22 1.48
N GLU A 237 25.56 -40.16 0.47
CA GLU A 237 25.48 -41.15 -0.61
C GLU A 237 26.78 -41.22 -1.42
N ILE A 238 27.31 -40.08 -1.87
CA ILE A 238 28.59 -40.00 -2.59
C ILE A 238 29.74 -40.56 -1.73
N GLN A 239 29.80 -40.22 -0.45
CA GLN A 239 30.82 -40.71 0.45
C GLN A 239 30.75 -42.24 0.63
N SER A 240 29.53 -42.79 0.70
CA SER A 240 29.32 -44.25 0.77
C SER A 240 29.82 -44.96 -0.49
N LEU A 241 29.61 -44.38 -1.68
CA LEU A 241 30.07 -44.94 -2.96
C LEU A 241 31.60 -44.87 -3.10
N ILE A 242 32.22 -43.81 -2.58
CA ILE A 242 33.68 -43.68 -2.54
C ILE A 242 34.31 -44.73 -1.63
N ASN A 243 33.72 -44.96 -0.44
CA ASN A 243 34.24 -45.88 0.56
C ASN A 243 34.01 -47.38 0.22
N GLN A 244 33.24 -47.69 -0.83
CA GLN A 244 33.01 -49.06 -1.32
C GLN A 244 34.03 -49.51 -2.40
N LYS A 245 34.98 -48.66 -2.78
CA LYS A 245 36.14 -49.00 -3.62
C LYS A 245 37.40 -49.18 -2.78
#